data_AF-A0A1Y4AZ51-F1
#
_entry.id   AF-A0A1Y4AZ51-F1
#
_cell.length_a   1.000
_cell.length_b   1.000
_cell.length_c   1.000
_cell.angle_alpha   90.00
_cell.angle_beta   90.00
_cell.angle_gamma   90.00
#
_symmetry.space_group_name_H-M   'P 1'
#
loop_
_entity.id
_entity.type
_entity.pdbx_description
1 polymer ?
#
loop_
_entity_poly.entity_id
_entity_poly.type
_entity_poly.pdbx_seq_one_letter_code
_entity_poly.pdbx_strand_id
1 'polypeptide(L)'
;MTIYILHGYTDGLIDPIPSTDYEEVYAAMKAAYEEIMANVEPDDPDREYCFLEGWSATAVVHGDWMEWQIAELELPVPNGQPASQA
;
A
#
# COMPACT_ATOMS: atom_id res chain seq x y z
N MET A 1 -15.68 10.34 -6.22
CA MET A 1 -15.47 8.87 -6.24
C MET A 1 -14.11 8.63 -5.61
N THR A 2 -13.99 7.73 -4.65
CA THR A 2 -12.71 7.50 -3.98
C THR A 2 -11.92 6.40 -4.70
N ILE A 3 -10.62 6.61 -4.86
CA ILE A 3 -9.64 5.62 -5.28
C ILE A 3 -8.65 5.45 -4.14
N TYR A 4 -8.39 4.20 -3.75
CA TYR A 4 -7.32 3.81 -2.86
C TYR A 4 -6.13 3.33 -3.68
N ILE A 5 -4.94 3.76 -3.32
CA ILE A 5 -3.71 3.44 -4.06
C ILE A 5 -2.73 2.81 -3.09
N LEU A 6 -2.44 1.52 -3.26
CA LEU A 6 -1.32 0.88 -2.60
C LEU A 6 -0.03 1.27 -3.32
N HIS A 7 0.93 1.81 -2.58
CA HIS A 7 2.27 2.17 -3.04
C HIS A 7 3.29 1.89 -1.93
N GLY A 8 4.57 2.05 -2.21
CA GLY A 8 5.60 1.67 -1.25
C GLY A 8 6.98 1.49 -1.83
N TYR A 9 7.88 0.97 -1.00
CA TYR A 9 9.26 0.68 -1.35
C TYR A 9 9.61 -0.74 -0.90
N THR A 10 10.01 -1.60 -1.85
CA THR A 10 10.50 -2.96 -1.61
C THR A 10 11.64 -3.23 -2.60
N ASP A 11 12.89 -3.11 -2.17
CA ASP A 11 14.07 -3.14 -3.06
C ASP A 11 14.02 -2.12 -4.22
N GLY A 12 13.18 -1.08 -4.07
CA GLY A 12 12.80 -0.16 -5.14
C GLY A 12 11.36 0.31 -4.99
N LEU A 13 10.98 1.33 -5.77
CA LEU A 13 9.59 1.78 -5.80
C LEU A 13 8.71 0.69 -6.41
N ILE A 14 7.62 0.33 -5.74
CA ILE A 14 6.65 -0.62 -6.30
C ILE A 14 5.73 0.08 -7.31
N ASP A 15 5.26 -0.66 -8.31
CA ASP A 15 4.18 -0.19 -9.17
C ASP A 15 2.91 0.02 -8.33
N PRO A 16 2.26 1.19 -8.39
CA PRO A 16 1.09 1.46 -7.56
C PRO A 16 -0.11 0.64 -8.02
N ILE A 17 -0.89 0.13 -7.06
CA ILE A 17 -2.10 -0.64 -7.30
C ILE A 17 -3.32 0.22 -6.92
N PRO A 18 -4.02 0.82 -7.90
CA PRO A 18 -5.25 1.55 -7.64
C PRO A 18 -6.47 0.61 -7.57
N SER A 19 -7.37 0.84 -6.61
CA SER A 19 -8.70 0.24 -6.57
C SER A 19 -9.73 1.24 -6.02
N THR A 20 -11.01 1.03 -6.34
CA THR A 20 -12.12 1.72 -5.65
C THR A 20 -12.56 0.96 -4.39
N ASP A 21 -12.02 -0.23 -4.14
CA ASP A 21 -12.27 -1.04 -2.96
C ASP A 21 -11.03 -1.04 -2.05
N TYR A 22 -11.21 -0.53 -0.83
CA TYR A 22 -10.15 -0.49 0.18
C TYR A 22 -9.74 -1.90 0.61
N GLU A 23 -10.70 -2.84 0.73
CA GLU A 23 -10.41 -4.19 1.21
C GLU A 23 -9.54 -4.96 0.22
N GLU A 24 -9.67 -4.70 -1.08
CA GLU A 24 -8.81 -5.29 -2.11
C GLU A 24 -7.35 -4.84 -1.97
N VAL A 25 -7.11 -3.54 -1.81
CA VAL A 25 -5.74 -3.01 -1.65
C VAL A 25 -5.14 -3.39 -0.29
N TYR A 26 -5.96 -3.42 0.77
CA TYR A 26 -5.52 -3.91 2.08
C TYR A 26 -5.15 -5.39 2.03
N ALA A 27 -5.96 -6.22 1.37
CA ALA A 27 -5.65 -7.64 1.22
C ALA A 27 -4.35 -7.86 0.44
N ALA A 28 -4.09 -7.07 -0.60
CA ALA A 28 -2.82 -7.12 -1.35
C ALA A 28 -1.62 -6.73 -0.47
N MET A 29 -1.73 -5.63 0.29
CA MET A 29 -0.69 -5.21 1.24
C MET A 29 -0.44 -6.28 2.32
N LYS A 30 -1.51 -6.79 2.92
CA LYS A 30 -1.45 -7.84 3.95
C LYS A 30 -0.79 -9.11 3.41
N ALA A 31 -1.15 -9.55 2.20
CA ALA A 31 -0.56 -10.72 1.58
C ALA A 31 0.95 -10.55 1.36
N ALA A 32 1.37 -9.40 0.81
CA ALA A 32 2.79 -9.11 0.61
C ALA A 32 3.57 -9.08 1.94
N TYR A 33 3.04 -8.40 2.96
CA TYR A 33 3.65 -8.38 4.29
C TYR A 33 3.76 -9.79 4.90
N GLU A 34 2.68 -10.57 4.87
CA GLU A 34 2.66 -11.92 5.44
C GLU A 34 3.60 -12.89 4.69
N GLU A 35 3.76 -12.74 3.38
CA GLU A 35 4.72 -13.52 2.58
C GLU A 35 6.17 -13.26 3.01
N ILE A 36 6.54 -11.99 3.23
CA ILE A 36 7.86 -11.64 3.75
C ILE A 36 8.05 -12.19 5.16
N MET A 37 7.09 -11.94 6.05
CA MET A 37 7.18 -12.32 7.45
C MET A 37 7.13 -13.84 7.68
N ALA A 38 6.63 -14.63 6.72
CA ALA A 38 6.60 -16.09 6.81
C ALA A 38 8.00 -16.73 6.86
N ASN A 39 9.02 -16.01 6.38
CA ASN A 39 10.41 -16.49 6.35
C ASN A 39 11.28 -15.90 7.47
N VAL A 40 10.73 -15.07 8.35
CA VAL A 40 11.47 -14.38 9.42
C VAL A 40 11.43 -15.20 10.70
N GLU A 41 12.59 -15.42 11.34
CA GLU A 41 12.65 -16.12 12.61
C GLU A 41 11.85 -15.40 13.72
N PRO A 42 11.17 -16.13 14.63
CA PRO A 42 10.41 -15.51 15.72
C PRO A 42 11.24 -14.66 16.69
N ASP A 43 12.53 -14.94 16.81
CA ASP A 43 13.49 -14.24 17.68
C ASP A 43 14.40 -13.24 16.93
N ASP A 44 14.09 -12.95 15.66
CA ASP A 44 14.78 -11.90 14.91
C ASP A 44 14.58 -10.54 15.62
N PRO A 45 15.66 -9.81 15.98
CA PRO A 45 15.57 -8.53 16.65
C PRO A 45 14.87 -7.46 15.79
N ASP A 46 14.98 -7.51 14.47
CA ASP A 46 14.38 -6.54 13.56
C ASP A 46 12.85 -6.63 13.54
N ARG A 47 12.30 -7.74 14.02
CA ARG A 47 10.85 -7.97 14.14
C ARG A 47 10.15 -6.91 15.00
N GLU A 48 10.86 -6.21 15.88
CA GLU A 48 10.30 -5.08 16.66
C GLU A 48 9.91 -3.88 15.78
N TYR A 49 10.50 -3.76 14.59
CA TYR A 49 10.21 -2.71 13.61
C TYR A 49 9.14 -3.13 12.60
N CYS A 50 8.67 -4.38 12.66
CA CYS A 50 7.66 -4.90 11.75
C CYS A 50 6.23 -4.62 12.26
N PHE A 51 5.36 -4.12 11.38
CA PHE A 51 3.95 -3.92 11.69
C PHE A 51 3.06 -4.03 10.45
N LEU A 52 1.78 -4.34 10.69
CA LEU A 52 0.71 -4.32 9.71
C LEU A 52 -0.51 -3.65 10.37
N GLU A 53 -0.86 -2.46 9.88
CA GLU A 53 -1.94 -1.66 10.44
C GLU A 53 -2.70 -0.95 9.32
N GLY A 54 -3.96 -1.32 9.07
CA GLY A 54 -4.91 -0.60 8.21
C GLY A 54 -4.33 0.01 6.93
N TRP A 55 -3.79 1.22 7.03
CA TRP A 55 -3.26 2.02 5.92
C TRP A 55 -1.78 1.78 5.59
N SER A 56 -1.06 0.97 6.36
CA SER A 56 0.37 0.79 6.17
C SER A 56 0.89 -0.55 6.70
N ALA A 57 2.00 -1.00 6.13
CA ALA A 57 2.79 -2.10 6.65
C ALA A 57 4.28 -1.79 6.53
N THR A 58 5.07 -2.29 7.46
CA THR A 58 6.54 -2.27 7.38
C THR A 58 7.07 -3.63 7.76
N ALA A 59 7.94 -4.20 6.93
CA ALA A 59 8.72 -5.38 7.28
C ALA A 59 10.21 -5.01 7.26
N VAL A 60 10.92 -5.35 8.34
CA VAL A 60 12.37 -5.22 8.43
C VAL A 60 12.95 -6.62 8.61
N VAL A 61 13.80 -7.04 7.67
CA VAL A 61 14.41 -8.38 7.68
C VAL A 61 15.91 -8.24 7.48
N HIS A 62 16.70 -8.56 8.50
CA HIS A 62 18.16 -8.47 8.47
C HIS A 62 18.70 -7.09 8.01
N GLY A 63 18.01 -6.02 8.42
CA GLY A 63 18.33 -4.64 8.04
C GLY A 63 17.76 -4.17 6.70
N ASP A 64 17.08 -5.03 5.93
CA ASP A 64 16.38 -4.63 4.70
C ASP A 64 14.97 -4.12 5.05
N TRP A 65 14.62 -2.94 4.52
CA TRP A 65 13.36 -2.26 4.81
C TRP A 65 12.40 -2.35 3.64
N MET A 66 11.21 -2.90 3.90
CA MET A 66 10.07 -2.88 3.01
C MET A 66 8.93 -2.10 3.64
N GLU A 67 8.36 -1.15 2.89
CA GLU A 67 7.26 -0.31 3.34
C GLU A 67 6.13 -0.31 2.32
N TRP A 68 4.90 -0.43 2.81
CA TRP A 68 3.67 -0.29 2.04
C TRP A 68 2.77 0.75 2.70
N GLN A 69 2.10 1.54 1.87
CA GLN A 69 1.13 2.53 2.28
C GLN A 69 -0.05 2.55 1.31
N ILE A 70 -1.24 2.77 1.86
CA ILE A 70 -2.47 2.97 1.09
C ILE A 70 -2.82 4.47 1.18
N ALA A 71 -2.83 5.15 0.04
CA ALA A 71 -3.29 6.53 -0.06
C ALA A 71 -4.76 6.57 -0.50
N GLU A 72 -5.53 7.51 0.05
CA GLU A 72 -6.89 7.81 -0.38
C GLU A 72 -6.90 9.03 -1.31
N LEU A 73 -7.53 8.90 -2.48
CA LEU A 73 -7.68 9.97 -3.45
C LEU A 73 -9.15 10.14 -3.84
N GLU A 74 -9.72 11.31 -3.54
CA GLU A 74 -11.05 11.67 -4.03
C GLU A 74 -10.98 12.23 -5.45
N LEU A 75 -11.61 11.54 -6.40
CA LEU A 75 -11.75 12.02 -7.76
C LEU A 75 -12.82 13.12 -7.85
N PRO A 76 -12.50 14.29 -8.44
CA PRO A 76 -13.47 15.32 -8.70
C PRO A 76 -14.50 14.82 -9.71
N VAL A 77 -15.79 14.99 -9.39
CA VAL A 77 -16.85 14.77 -10.36
C VAL A 77 -16.72 15.86 -11.43
N PRO A 78 -16.68 15.54 -12.73
CA PRO A 78 -16.74 16.55 -13.77
C PRO A 78 -18.06 17.30 -13.61
N ASN A 79 -18.01 18.51 -13.05
CA ASN A 79 -19.12 19.46 -13.16
C ASN A 79 -19.29 19.66 -14.66
N GLY A 80 -20.41 19.19 -15.22
CA GLY A 80 -20.67 19.25 -16.66
C GLY A 80 -20.60 20.67 -17.19
N GLN A 81 -19.41 21.14 -17.55
CA GLN A 81 -19.24 22.31 -18.38
C GLN A 81 -19.48 21.82 -19.81
N PRO A 82 -20.55 22.28 -20.49
CA PRO A 82 -20.66 22.03 -21.91
C PRO A 82 -19.41 22.59 -22.57
N ALA A 83 -18.78 21.78 -23.43
CA ALA A 83 -17.73 22.26 -24.31
C ALA A 83 -18.25 23.51 -25.03
N SER A 84 -17.69 24.67 -24.70
CA SER A 84 -17.96 25.89 -25.46
C SER A 84 -17.43 25.62 -26.85
N GLN A 85 -18.33 25.35 -27.79
CA GLN A 85 -18.00 25.29 -29.20
C GLN A 85 -17.59 26.71 -29.61
N ALA A 86 -16.31 26.87 -29.98
CA ALA A 86 -15.78 28.02 -30.68
C ALA A 86 -15.54 27.64 -32.14
#